data_AF-A0A2A5AUA8-F1
#
_entry.id   AF-A0A2A5AUA8-F1
#
_cell.length_a   1.000
_cell.length_b   1.000
_cell.length_c   1.000
_cell.angle_alpha   90.00
_cell.angle_beta   90.00
_cell.angle_gamma   90.00
#
_symmetry.space_group_name_H-M   'P 1'
#
loop_
_entity.id
_entity.type
_entity.pdbx_description
1 polymer ?
#
loop_
_entity_poly.entity_id
_entity_poly.type
_entity_poly.pdbx_seq_one_letter_code
_entity_poly.pdbx_strand_id
1 'polypeptide(L)'
;MHYKATSKAIGYDGFAPEVKVFDILTDNNITIWYYAEPEYEIVQPTAVPANQEANLMIKTDFKWEINNKEKIIAHGNFTCRFMSFDGKKVVFTNATILTYPVGDEGDPNTVSCKSPKWDLSGGLLREENIRVDVSINGVDYSGDRTILISENLDVYKIVPLCGPNEGSTRVKIIGTGFKQKEEISVKWGVIITRPLDKQALFDFVYNEAEFE
;
A
#
# COMPACT_ATOMS: atom_id res chain seq x y z
N MET A 1 25.96 4.19 6.40
CA MET A 1 27.40 4.52 6.28
C MET A 1 27.58 5.49 5.12
N HIS A 2 27.66 6.79 5.38
CA HIS A 2 28.06 7.76 4.34
C HIS A 2 29.58 7.83 4.33
N TYR A 3 30.24 7.13 3.41
CA TYR A 3 31.67 7.30 3.22
C TYR A 3 31.94 8.57 2.41
N LYS A 4 32.57 9.57 3.03
CA LYS A 4 33.22 10.70 2.36
C LYS A 4 34.58 10.92 2.99
N ALA A 5 35.65 10.55 2.29
CA ALA A 5 36.92 11.26 2.36
C ALA A 5 37.81 10.93 1.14
N THR A 6 38.41 11.99 0.57
CA THR A 6 39.40 12.07 -0.52
C THR A 6 38.90 12.03 -1.99
N SER A 7 38.81 13.26 -2.55
CA SER A 7 38.74 13.76 -3.94
C SER A 7 37.82 13.14 -5.01
N LYS A 8 37.23 11.95 -4.81
CA LYS A 8 36.10 11.48 -5.64
C LYS A 8 35.27 10.51 -4.80
N ALA A 9 34.04 10.88 -4.46
CA ALA A 9 33.12 9.95 -3.83
C ALA A 9 32.90 8.75 -4.77
N ILE A 10 32.88 7.52 -4.23
CA ILE A 10 32.64 6.28 -4.99
C ILE A 10 31.29 6.32 -5.73
N GLY A 11 30.40 7.24 -5.34
CA GLY A 11 29.16 7.51 -6.05
C GLY A 11 28.23 6.31 -6.02
N TYR A 12 27.77 5.90 -7.19
CA TYR A 12 26.85 4.76 -7.38
C TYR A 12 27.56 3.52 -7.95
N ASP A 13 28.87 3.61 -8.19
CA ASP A 13 29.67 2.50 -8.66
C ASP A 13 29.82 1.44 -7.57
N GLY A 14 29.82 0.17 -8.00
CA GLY A 14 30.00 -0.94 -7.06
C GLY A 14 31.47 -1.07 -6.65
N PHE A 15 31.72 -1.42 -5.39
CA PHE A 15 33.07 -1.70 -4.88
C PHE A 15 33.05 -2.83 -3.86
N ALA A 16 34.16 -3.57 -3.74
CA ALA A 16 34.33 -4.58 -2.70
C ALA A 16 34.89 -3.92 -1.44
N PRO A 17 34.22 -3.98 -0.27
CA PRO A 17 34.77 -3.47 0.96
C PRO A 17 35.86 -4.43 1.46
N GLU A 18 37.01 -3.88 1.84
CA GLU A 18 38.12 -4.63 2.42
C GLU A 18 38.20 -4.34 3.93
N VAL A 19 38.38 -5.39 4.73
CA VAL A 19 38.61 -5.28 6.16
C VAL A 19 40.10 -5.38 6.42
N LYS A 20 40.65 -4.41 7.17
CA LYS A 20 42.06 -4.37 7.55
C LYS A 20 42.26 -4.89 8.98
N VAL A 21 43.16 -5.85 9.18
CA VAL A 21 43.64 -6.29 10.50
C VAL A 21 45.17 -6.23 10.50
N PHE A 22 45.75 -5.46 11.43
CA PHE A 22 47.15 -5.01 11.34
C PHE A 22 47.42 -4.36 9.98
N ASP A 23 48.40 -4.85 9.21
CA ASP A 23 48.71 -4.38 7.86
C ASP A 23 48.21 -5.31 6.75
N ILE A 24 47.34 -6.26 7.08
CA ILE A 24 46.77 -7.21 6.13
C ILE A 24 45.34 -6.77 5.80
N LEU A 25 45.04 -6.64 4.51
CA LEU A 25 43.69 -6.44 3.98
C LEU A 25 43.10 -7.80 3.60
N THR A 26 41.79 -7.98 3.84
CA THR A 26 41.05 -9.11 3.28
C THR A 26 40.89 -8.95 1.78
N ASP A 27 41.05 -10.04 1.04
CA ASP A 27 40.66 -10.13 -0.37
C ASP A 27 39.28 -10.81 -0.47
N ASN A 28 38.31 -10.13 -1.06
CA ASN A 28 36.99 -10.67 -1.34
C ASN A 28 36.37 -10.02 -2.58
N ASN A 29 35.44 -10.73 -3.22
CA ASN A 29 34.73 -10.25 -4.40
C ASN A 29 33.26 -9.88 -4.09
N ILE A 30 32.99 -9.39 -2.87
CA ILE A 30 31.63 -9.03 -2.43
C ILE A 30 31.40 -7.55 -2.74
N THR A 31 30.74 -7.26 -3.85
CA THR A 31 30.50 -5.88 -4.29
C THR A 31 29.27 -5.29 -3.59
N ILE A 32 29.46 -4.15 -2.92
CA ILE A 32 28.36 -3.28 -2.46
C ILE A 32 28.19 -2.09 -3.41
N TRP A 33 27.00 -1.51 -3.44
CA TRP A 33 26.67 -0.36 -4.28
C TRP A 33 25.65 0.53 -3.57
N TYR A 34 25.57 1.77 -4.00
CA TYR A 34 24.61 2.75 -3.49
C TYR A 34 23.58 3.08 -4.55
N TYR A 35 22.37 3.47 -4.12
CA TYR A 35 21.35 4.11 -4.94
C TYR A 35 21.02 5.49 -4.38
N ALA A 36 20.57 6.37 -5.26
CA ALA A 36 19.86 7.59 -4.89
C ALA A 36 18.47 7.20 -4.36
N GLU A 37 18.09 7.74 -3.20
CA GLU A 37 16.78 7.48 -2.60
C GLU A 37 15.66 7.93 -3.57
N PRO A 38 14.65 7.07 -3.86
CA PRO A 38 13.52 7.44 -4.68
C PRO A 38 12.68 8.54 -4.05
N GLU A 39 11.98 9.29 -4.90
CA GLU A 39 10.93 10.19 -4.47
C GLU A 39 9.58 9.50 -4.60
N TYR A 40 8.99 9.13 -3.46
CA TYR A 40 7.60 8.69 -3.40
C TYR A 40 6.70 9.92 -3.52
N GLU A 41 5.63 9.85 -4.31
CA GLU A 41 4.75 10.98 -4.64
C GLU A 41 3.33 10.78 -4.09
N ILE A 42 2.55 9.88 -4.68
CA ILE A 42 1.12 9.72 -4.39
C ILE A 42 0.84 8.25 -4.09
N VAL A 43 0.15 7.97 -2.98
CA VAL A 43 -0.37 6.64 -2.65
C VAL A 43 -1.87 6.57 -2.98
N GLN A 44 -2.27 5.51 -3.67
CA GLN A 44 -3.67 5.19 -3.94
C GLN A 44 -3.96 3.70 -3.71
N PRO A 45 -5.14 3.30 -3.22
CA PRO A 45 -6.16 4.17 -2.64
C PRO A 45 -5.68 4.90 -1.36
N THR A 46 -6.35 6.00 -1.02
CA THR A 46 -6.02 6.78 0.20
C THR A 46 -6.72 6.26 1.46
N ALA A 47 -7.64 5.30 1.30
CA ALA A 47 -8.35 4.67 2.39
C ALA A 47 -8.53 3.17 2.10
N VAL A 48 -8.47 2.35 3.15
CA VAL A 48 -8.69 0.89 3.06
C VAL A 48 -9.47 0.43 4.30
N PRO A 49 -10.54 -0.38 4.15
CA PRO A 49 -11.22 -0.97 5.30
C PRO A 49 -10.33 -1.98 6.04
N ALA A 50 -10.36 -1.91 7.37
CA ALA A 50 -9.52 -2.66 8.30
C ALA A 50 -9.47 -4.18 8.07
N ASN A 51 -10.58 -4.79 7.64
CA ASN A 51 -10.69 -6.23 7.40
C ASN A 51 -10.28 -6.67 5.98
N GLN A 52 -9.90 -5.74 5.10
CA GLN A 52 -9.52 -6.01 3.72
C GLN A 52 -8.03 -5.79 3.46
N GLU A 53 -7.56 -6.39 2.38
CA GLU A 53 -6.25 -6.09 1.78
C GLU A 53 -6.50 -5.37 0.45
N ALA A 54 -5.86 -4.23 0.23
CA ALA A 54 -5.90 -3.49 -1.02
C ALA A 54 -4.51 -3.42 -1.64
N ASN A 55 -4.45 -3.46 -2.97
CA ASN A 55 -3.21 -3.16 -3.69
C ASN A 55 -3.00 -1.64 -3.67
N LEU A 56 -2.04 -1.19 -2.87
CA LEU A 56 -1.62 0.19 -2.83
C LEU A 56 -0.60 0.43 -3.96
N MET A 57 -0.81 1.50 -4.70
CA MET A 57 0.03 1.99 -5.78
C MET A 57 0.64 3.30 -5.34
N ILE A 58 1.97 3.31 -5.19
CA ILE A 58 2.74 4.48 -4.77
C ILE A 58 3.52 4.97 -6.00
N LYS A 59 3.07 6.08 -6.60
CA LYS A 59 3.80 6.74 -7.69
C LYS A 59 5.19 7.12 -7.18
N THR A 60 6.22 6.72 -7.91
CA THR A 60 7.61 6.79 -7.46
C THR A 60 8.51 7.24 -8.60
N ASP A 61 9.29 8.28 -8.35
CA ASP A 61 10.46 8.62 -9.17
C ASP A 61 11.68 7.89 -8.60
N PHE A 62 12.08 6.82 -9.28
CA PHE A 62 13.23 6.01 -8.91
C PHE A 62 14.58 6.61 -9.31
N LYS A 63 14.62 7.83 -9.87
CA LYS A 63 15.84 8.51 -10.30
C LYS A 63 16.64 7.68 -11.31
N TRP A 64 15.98 7.10 -12.31
CA TRP A 64 16.62 6.20 -13.29
C TRP A 64 17.72 6.87 -14.13
N GLU A 65 17.76 8.19 -14.17
CA GLU A 65 18.85 8.97 -14.77
C GLU A 65 20.17 8.89 -13.98
N ILE A 66 20.11 8.44 -12.72
CA ILE A 66 21.26 8.28 -11.83
C ILE A 66 21.40 6.82 -11.38
N ASN A 67 20.29 6.17 -11.07
CA ASN A 67 20.24 4.83 -10.51
C ASN A 67 20.40 3.74 -11.57
N ASN A 68 21.16 2.69 -11.22
CA ASN A 68 21.30 1.52 -12.09
C ASN A 68 20.04 0.63 -12.00
N LYS A 69 19.20 0.73 -13.03
CA LYS A 69 17.93 0.01 -13.13
C LYS A 69 18.10 -1.50 -13.05
N GLU A 70 19.05 -2.08 -13.79
CA GLU A 70 19.25 -3.53 -13.82
C GLU A 70 19.62 -4.08 -12.45
N LYS A 71 20.49 -3.38 -11.70
CA LYS A 71 20.86 -3.76 -10.34
C LYS A 71 19.69 -3.67 -9.37
N ILE A 72 18.90 -2.60 -9.44
CA ILE A 72 17.74 -2.42 -8.56
C ILE A 72 16.68 -3.50 -8.84
N ILE A 73 16.41 -3.82 -10.11
CA ILE A 73 15.47 -4.88 -10.48
C ILE A 73 15.99 -6.26 -10.03
N ALA A 74 17.29 -6.53 -10.21
CA ALA A 74 17.86 -7.86 -9.91
C ALA A 74 18.09 -8.11 -8.42
N HIS A 75 18.36 -7.06 -7.63
CA HIS A 75 18.83 -7.19 -6.24
C HIS A 75 18.01 -6.41 -5.23
N GLY A 76 17.04 -5.60 -5.66
CA GLY A 76 16.15 -4.89 -4.76
C GLY A 76 15.28 -5.86 -3.94
N ASN A 77 15.21 -5.60 -2.64
CA ASN A 77 14.30 -6.24 -1.70
C ASN A 77 13.20 -5.26 -1.31
N PHE A 78 12.29 -5.03 -2.27
CA PHE A 78 11.22 -4.04 -2.12
C PHE A 78 10.23 -4.47 -1.04
N THR A 79 10.04 -3.63 -0.03
CA THR A 79 9.08 -3.87 1.05
C THR A 79 8.39 -2.57 1.46
N CYS A 80 7.13 -2.67 1.89
CA CYS A 80 6.39 -1.59 2.52
C CYS A 80 6.33 -1.82 4.03
N ARG A 81 6.48 -0.75 4.82
CA ARG A 81 6.29 -0.72 6.27
C ARG A 81 5.07 0.12 6.61
N PHE A 82 4.10 -0.51 7.26
CA PHE A 82 2.87 0.09 7.76
C PHE A 82 2.99 0.32 9.26
N MET A 83 2.67 1.52 9.74
CA MET A 83 2.90 1.87 11.15
C MET A 83 1.82 2.79 11.72
N SER A 84 1.33 2.48 12.92
CA SER A 84 0.49 3.42 13.69
C SER A 84 1.28 4.68 14.03
N PHE A 85 0.63 5.85 14.15
CA PHE A 85 1.34 7.08 14.49
C PHE A 85 2.04 7.05 15.85
N ASP A 86 1.56 6.22 16.78
CA ASP A 86 2.22 5.99 18.08
C ASP A 86 3.38 4.98 18.02
N GLY A 87 3.63 4.37 16.86
CA GLY A 87 4.71 3.42 16.60
C GLY A 87 4.51 2.05 17.25
N LYS A 88 3.38 1.78 17.91
CA LYS A 88 3.16 0.50 18.63
C LYS A 88 2.82 -0.66 17.70
N LYS A 89 2.21 -0.38 16.55
CA LYS A 89 1.87 -1.38 15.53
C LYS A 89 2.75 -1.14 14.32
N VAL A 90 3.48 -2.16 13.91
CA VAL A 90 4.32 -2.13 12.71
C VAL A 90 4.11 -3.44 11.96
N VAL A 91 3.79 -3.35 10.67
CA VAL A 91 3.59 -4.51 9.78
C VAL A 91 4.37 -4.29 8.50
N PHE A 92 5.03 -5.34 8.01
CA PHE A 92 5.79 -5.30 6.76
C PHE A 92 5.11 -6.16 5.70
N THR A 93 5.05 -5.68 4.46
CA THR A 93 4.59 -6.47 3.32
C THR A 93 5.59 -6.37 2.18
N ASN A 94 5.67 -7.43 1.37
CA ASN A 94 6.48 -7.40 0.16
C ASN A 94 5.89 -6.39 -0.83
N ALA A 95 6.77 -5.73 -1.56
CA ALA A 95 6.41 -4.79 -2.60
C ALA A 95 7.02 -5.21 -3.94
N THR A 96 6.42 -4.75 -5.02
CA THR A 96 6.88 -4.97 -6.39
C THR A 96 6.88 -3.64 -7.12
N ILE A 97 7.88 -3.39 -7.95
CA ILE A 97 7.87 -2.22 -8.84
C ILE A 97 7.23 -2.58 -10.17
N LEU A 98 6.48 -1.64 -10.75
CA LEU A 98 5.81 -1.83 -12.02
C LEU A 98 5.68 -0.51 -12.79
N THR A 99 5.47 -0.63 -14.10
CA THR A 99 5.12 0.49 -14.97
C THR A 99 3.61 0.73 -14.90
N TYR A 100 3.21 1.95 -14.55
CA TYR A 100 1.82 2.36 -14.48
C TYR A 100 1.56 3.55 -15.43
N PRO A 101 0.46 3.54 -16.21
CA PRO A 101 -0.55 2.48 -16.37
C PRO A 101 0.01 1.10 -16.76
N VAL A 102 -0.61 0.03 -16.24
CA VAL A 102 -0.15 -1.34 -16.49
C VAL A 102 -0.31 -1.64 -17.98
N GLY A 103 0.77 -2.09 -18.62
CA GLY A 103 0.81 -2.40 -20.05
C GLY A 103 1.46 -1.31 -20.90
N ASP A 104 1.77 -0.14 -20.31
CA ASP A 104 2.56 0.89 -20.98
C ASP A 104 4.03 0.44 -21.14
N GLU A 105 4.64 0.85 -22.25
CA GLU A 105 6.07 0.70 -22.44
C GLU A 105 6.82 1.77 -21.64
N GLY A 106 7.75 1.35 -20.80
CA GLY A 106 8.57 2.27 -20.03
C GLY A 106 9.17 1.65 -18.79
N ASP A 107 10.04 2.43 -18.15
CA ASP A 107 10.67 2.03 -16.90
C ASP A 107 9.67 2.06 -15.75
N PRO A 108 9.81 1.17 -14.75
CA PRO A 108 8.93 1.16 -13.60
C PRO A 108 8.84 2.53 -12.94
N ASN A 109 7.64 2.97 -12.60
CA ASN A 109 7.38 4.29 -12.03
C ASN A 109 6.44 4.22 -10.81
N THR A 110 6.16 3.00 -10.34
CA THR A 110 5.23 2.74 -9.26
C THR A 110 5.72 1.59 -8.39
N VAL A 111 5.64 1.76 -7.07
CA VAL A 111 5.74 0.68 -6.10
C VAL A 111 4.35 0.19 -5.78
N SER A 112 4.12 -1.11 -5.89
CA SER A 112 2.88 -1.77 -5.50
C SER A 112 3.09 -2.66 -4.29
N CYS A 113 2.28 -2.49 -3.25
CA CYS A 113 2.27 -3.37 -2.08
C CYS A 113 0.87 -3.58 -1.55
N LYS A 114 0.63 -4.73 -0.92
CA LYS A 114 -0.65 -5.00 -0.28
C LYS A 114 -0.71 -4.33 1.07
N SER A 115 -1.80 -3.61 1.34
CA SER A 115 -2.10 -3.15 2.69
C SER A 115 -2.36 -4.35 3.60
N PRO A 116 -1.94 -4.30 4.87
CA PRO A 116 -2.27 -5.34 5.83
C PRO A 116 -3.72 -5.23 6.28
N LYS A 117 -4.29 -6.34 6.75
CA LYS A 117 -5.44 -6.27 7.66
C LYS A 117 -5.00 -5.58 8.94
N TRP A 118 -5.79 -4.63 9.40
CA TRP A 118 -5.41 -3.75 10.49
C TRP A 118 -6.42 -3.81 11.62
N ASP A 119 -5.96 -4.22 12.81
CA ASP A 119 -6.83 -4.33 13.95
C ASP A 119 -7.11 -2.95 14.58
N LEU A 120 -8.34 -2.47 14.47
CA LEU A 120 -8.79 -1.23 15.10
C LEU A 120 -9.23 -1.41 16.57
N SER A 121 -9.31 -2.64 17.09
CA SER A 121 -9.88 -2.92 18.43
C SER A 121 -9.07 -2.34 19.60
N GLY A 122 -7.82 -1.95 19.36
CA GLY A 122 -6.94 -1.31 20.33
C GLY A 122 -7.26 0.15 20.66
N GLY A 123 -8.27 0.77 20.03
CA GLY A 123 -8.67 2.16 20.29
C GLY A 123 -10.19 2.35 20.29
N LEU A 124 -10.66 3.48 20.85
CA LEU A 124 -12.06 3.93 20.74
C LEU A 124 -12.44 4.39 19.31
N LEU A 125 -11.49 4.32 18.37
CA LEU A 125 -11.61 4.90 17.05
C LEU A 125 -12.17 3.87 16.06
N ARG A 126 -13.09 4.30 15.21
CA ARG A 126 -13.61 3.51 14.08
C ARG A 126 -12.74 3.62 12.82
N GLU A 127 -11.68 4.41 12.89
CA GLU A 127 -10.73 4.65 11.81
C GLU A 127 -9.38 5.08 12.39
N GLU A 128 -8.30 4.86 11.66
CA GLU A 128 -6.93 5.21 12.07
C GLU A 128 -6.12 5.67 10.85
N ASN A 129 -5.48 6.84 10.92
CA ASN A 129 -4.46 7.18 9.94
C ASN A 129 -3.19 6.40 10.28
N ILE A 130 -2.60 5.73 9.28
CA ILE A 130 -1.33 4.99 9.44
C ILE A 130 -0.30 5.47 8.42
N ARG A 131 0.98 5.34 8.78
CA ARG A 131 2.10 5.66 7.91
C ARG A 131 2.48 4.47 7.04
N VAL A 132 2.90 4.76 5.81
CA VAL A 132 3.38 3.82 4.81
C VAL A 132 4.73 4.32 4.32
N ASP A 133 5.77 3.55 4.62
CA ASP A 133 7.11 3.76 4.10
C ASP A 133 7.48 2.63 3.15
N VAL A 134 8.41 2.89 2.25
CA VAL A 134 8.94 1.92 1.29
C VAL A 134 10.44 1.76 1.52
N SER A 135 10.94 0.56 1.30
CA SER A 135 12.38 0.25 1.27
C SER A 135 12.72 -0.44 -0.04
N ILE A 136 13.87 -0.09 -0.64
CA ILE A 136 14.46 -0.83 -1.78
C ILE A 136 15.35 -1.98 -1.29
N ASN A 137 16.01 -1.84 -0.14
CA ASN A 137 16.96 -2.84 0.37
C ASN A 137 16.39 -3.72 1.50
N GLY A 138 15.14 -3.48 1.90
CA GLY A 138 14.45 -4.19 2.99
C GLY A 138 14.92 -3.77 4.39
N VAL A 139 15.69 -2.68 4.51
CA VAL A 139 16.29 -2.23 5.77
C VAL A 139 16.02 -0.74 6.01
N ASP A 140 16.34 0.09 5.02
CA ASP A 140 16.18 1.54 5.08
C ASP A 140 14.82 1.92 4.48
N TYR A 141 13.96 2.53 5.30
CA TYR A 141 12.57 2.88 4.93
C TYR A 141 12.39 4.39 4.88
N SER A 142 11.73 4.87 3.82
CA SER A 142 11.40 6.28 3.64
C SER A 142 10.05 6.45 2.92
N GLY A 143 9.58 7.69 2.75
CA GLY A 143 8.35 8.01 2.03
C GLY A 143 7.27 8.67 2.86
N ASP A 144 7.09 8.33 4.14
CA ASP A 144 6.14 8.98 5.07
C ASP A 144 4.76 9.25 4.45
N ARG A 145 4.26 8.29 3.67
CA ARG A 145 2.92 8.37 3.09
C ARG A 145 1.89 8.01 4.15
N THR A 146 0.69 8.57 4.04
CA THR A 146 -0.39 8.31 5.01
C THR A 146 -1.59 7.76 4.26
N ILE A 147 -2.19 6.71 4.81
CA ILE A 147 -3.49 6.20 4.39
C ILE A 147 -4.42 6.11 5.58
N LEU A 148 -5.73 6.16 5.32
CA LEU A 148 -6.76 5.95 6.32
C LEU A 148 -7.15 4.47 6.36
N ILE A 149 -7.00 3.82 7.51
CA ILE A 149 -7.68 2.58 7.79
C ILE A 149 -9.08 2.92 8.29
N SER A 150 -10.11 2.56 7.53
CA SER A 150 -11.50 2.76 7.93
C SER A 150 -12.07 1.54 8.66
N GLU A 151 -13.29 1.67 9.18
CA GLU A 151 -14.04 0.56 9.76
C GLU A 151 -14.14 -0.64 8.80
N ASN A 152 -14.42 -1.81 9.38
CA ASN A 152 -14.58 -3.04 8.62
C ASN A 152 -15.68 -2.88 7.56
N LEU A 153 -15.37 -3.36 6.34
CA LEU A 153 -16.34 -3.50 5.27
C LEU A 153 -17.13 -4.79 5.53
N ASP A 154 -18.33 -4.65 6.08
CA ASP A 154 -19.20 -5.76 6.47
C ASP A 154 -20.65 -5.47 6.10
N VAL A 155 -21.38 -6.49 5.65
CA VAL A 155 -22.83 -6.42 5.44
C VAL A 155 -23.51 -7.14 6.60
N TYR A 156 -24.38 -6.44 7.32
CA TYR A 156 -25.12 -6.99 8.46
C TYR A 156 -26.52 -7.49 8.06
N LYS A 157 -27.21 -6.74 7.20
CA LYS A 157 -28.60 -7.05 6.84
C LYS A 157 -28.93 -6.59 5.43
N ILE A 158 -29.81 -7.34 4.77
CA ILE A 158 -30.36 -7.04 3.45
C ILE A 158 -31.87 -7.15 3.54
N VAL A 159 -32.62 -6.14 3.09
CA VAL A 159 -34.10 -6.13 3.17
C VAL A 159 -34.72 -5.55 1.89
N PRO A 160 -35.69 -6.25 1.26
CA PRO A 160 -36.13 -7.61 1.57
C PRO A 160 -35.07 -8.66 1.19
N LEU A 161 -35.14 -9.84 1.81
CA LEU A 161 -34.23 -10.97 1.51
C LEU A 161 -34.62 -11.75 0.25
N CYS A 162 -35.81 -11.53 -0.27
CA CYS A 162 -36.32 -12.15 -1.49
C CYS A 162 -37.10 -11.15 -2.33
N GLY A 163 -37.19 -11.41 -3.62
CA GLY A 163 -38.01 -10.68 -4.57
C GLY A 163 -38.37 -11.55 -5.78
N PRO A 164 -39.34 -11.14 -6.60
CA PRO A 164 -39.69 -11.85 -7.83
C PRO A 164 -38.51 -11.96 -8.79
N ASN A 165 -38.42 -13.07 -9.53
CA ASN A 165 -37.37 -13.28 -10.54
C ASN A 165 -37.45 -12.28 -11.72
N GLU A 166 -38.59 -11.62 -11.89
CA GLU A 166 -38.80 -10.55 -12.87
C GLU A 166 -38.00 -9.26 -12.52
N GLY A 167 -37.36 -9.22 -11.34
CA GLY A 167 -36.43 -8.17 -10.94
C GLY A 167 -37.12 -6.95 -10.30
N SER A 168 -36.48 -5.79 -10.40
CA SER A 168 -36.98 -4.48 -9.91
C SER A 168 -37.24 -4.34 -8.41
N THR A 169 -36.87 -5.34 -7.60
CA THR A 169 -36.98 -5.25 -6.13
C THR A 169 -35.96 -4.25 -5.61
N ARG A 170 -36.42 -3.19 -4.94
CA ARG A 170 -35.54 -2.25 -4.24
C ARG A 170 -35.05 -2.91 -2.96
N VAL A 171 -33.74 -2.99 -2.81
CA VAL A 171 -33.09 -3.64 -1.66
C VAL A 171 -32.32 -2.61 -0.86
N LYS A 172 -32.55 -2.59 0.45
CA LYS A 172 -31.75 -1.85 1.43
C LYS A 172 -30.66 -2.78 1.96
N ILE A 173 -29.40 -2.41 1.80
CA ILE A 173 -28.23 -3.11 2.35
C ILE A 173 -27.72 -2.28 3.53
N ILE A 174 -27.57 -2.92 4.69
CA ILE A 174 -27.17 -2.30 5.94
C ILE A 174 -25.87 -2.96 6.39
N GLY A 175 -24.89 -2.14 6.70
CA GLY A 175 -23.52 -2.57 6.96
C GLY A 175 -22.62 -1.41 7.36
N THR A 176 -21.32 -1.67 7.41
CA THR A 176 -20.26 -0.68 7.69
C THR A 176 -19.22 -0.68 6.58
N GLY A 177 -18.41 0.37 6.53
CA GLY A 177 -17.28 0.50 5.60
C GLY A 177 -17.70 0.94 4.21
N PHE A 178 -18.95 1.36 3.99
CA PHE A 178 -19.43 1.84 2.69
C PHE A 178 -19.06 3.30 2.41
N LYS A 179 -18.58 4.06 3.39
CA LYS A 179 -18.19 5.48 3.19
C LYS A 179 -16.78 5.62 2.61
N GLN A 180 -16.50 4.95 1.49
CA GLN A 180 -15.21 5.00 0.80
C GLN A 180 -15.24 6.00 -0.36
N LYS A 181 -14.06 6.44 -0.84
CA LYS A 181 -13.99 7.35 -1.99
C LYS A 181 -14.29 6.61 -3.29
N GLU A 182 -13.90 5.35 -3.30
CA GLU A 182 -13.98 4.35 -4.36
C GLU A 182 -15.44 4.04 -4.75
N GLU A 183 -15.62 3.51 -5.96
CA GLU A 183 -16.93 3.11 -6.47
C GLU A 183 -17.47 1.89 -5.71
N ILE A 184 -18.77 1.92 -5.40
CA ILE A 184 -19.44 0.82 -4.72
C ILE A 184 -20.35 0.13 -5.72
N SER A 185 -20.16 -1.16 -5.91
CA SER A 185 -21.06 -2.01 -6.68
C SER A 185 -21.53 -3.18 -5.85
N VAL A 186 -22.72 -3.69 -6.19
CA VAL A 186 -23.26 -4.89 -5.56
C VAL A 186 -23.21 -6.03 -6.56
N LYS A 187 -22.74 -7.19 -6.10
CA LYS A 187 -22.75 -8.42 -6.89
C LYS A 187 -23.98 -9.26 -6.53
N TRP A 188 -24.85 -9.45 -7.51
CA TRP A 188 -26.03 -10.30 -7.47
C TRP A 188 -25.77 -11.57 -8.26
N GLY A 189 -25.34 -12.64 -7.57
CA GLY A 189 -24.91 -13.88 -8.23
C GLY A 189 -23.73 -13.62 -9.18
N VAL A 190 -23.97 -13.65 -10.49
CA VAL A 190 -22.95 -13.37 -11.52
C VAL A 190 -23.03 -11.95 -12.09
N ILE A 191 -24.04 -11.17 -11.72
CA ILE A 191 -24.26 -9.81 -12.22
C ILE A 191 -23.68 -8.81 -11.22
N ILE A 192 -22.87 -7.86 -11.69
CA ILE A 192 -22.39 -6.74 -10.88
C ILE A 192 -23.14 -5.49 -11.32
N THR A 193 -23.70 -4.74 -10.37
CA THR A 193 -24.35 -3.47 -10.69
C THR A 193 -23.33 -2.46 -11.19
N ARG A 194 -23.81 -1.48 -11.95
CA ARG A 194 -23.05 -0.22 -12.11
C ARG A 194 -22.75 0.38 -10.74
N PRO A 195 -21.69 1.20 -10.64
CA PRO A 195 -21.41 1.97 -9.44
C PRO A 195 -22.67 2.65 -8.93
N LEU A 196 -22.95 2.48 -7.64
CA LEU A 196 -24.07 3.10 -6.96
C LEU A 196 -23.85 4.61 -6.89
N ASP A 197 -24.92 5.38 -7.05
CA ASP A 197 -24.90 6.81 -6.74
C ASP A 197 -24.61 7.00 -5.25
N LYS A 198 -23.71 7.92 -4.90
CA LYS A 198 -23.42 8.26 -3.51
C LYS A 198 -24.66 8.78 -2.76
N GLN A 199 -25.67 9.30 -3.45
CA GLN A 199 -26.96 9.66 -2.86
C GLN A 199 -27.77 8.44 -2.34
N ALA A 200 -27.47 7.23 -2.82
CA ALA A 200 -28.06 6.00 -2.32
C ALA A 200 -27.42 5.52 -1.01
N LEU A 201 -26.33 6.15 -0.56
CA LEU A 201 -25.68 5.91 0.72
C LEU A 201 -26.18 6.93 1.74
N PHE A 202 -26.69 6.45 2.86
CA PHE A 202 -27.14 7.29 3.96
C PHE A 202 -26.79 6.64 5.29
N ASP A 203 -26.59 7.47 6.31
CA ASP A 203 -26.43 6.99 7.67
C ASP A 203 -27.73 6.33 8.14
N PHE A 204 -27.58 5.14 8.71
CA PHE A 204 -28.70 4.36 9.19
C PHE A 204 -28.58 4.11 10.68
N VAL A 205 -29.56 4.59 11.44
CA VAL A 205 -29.74 4.19 12.84
C VAL A 205 -30.70 3.01 12.84
N TYR A 206 -30.24 1.89 13.41
CA TYR A 206 -31.08 0.71 13.51
C TYR A 206 -32.36 1.00 14.30
N ASN A 207 -33.50 0.64 13.71
CA ASN A 207 -34.81 0.70 14.32
C ASN A 207 -35.54 -0.61 14.03
N GLU A 208 -35.86 -1.38 15.07
CA GLU A 208 -36.55 -2.68 14.95
C GLU A 208 -37.87 -2.57 14.19
N ALA A 209 -38.62 -1.47 14.39
CA ALA A 209 -39.94 -1.26 13.78
C ALA A 209 -39.92 -1.02 12.26
N GLU A 210 -38.76 -0.73 11.65
CA GLU A 210 -38.64 -0.61 10.18
C GLU A 210 -38.48 -1.97 9.48
N PHE A 211 -38.41 -3.06 10.23
CA PHE A 211 -38.02 -4.38 9.71
C PHE A 211 -38.86 -5.56 10.21
N GLU A 212 -40.00 -5.30 10.86
CA GLU A 212 -41.13 -6.23 10.96
C GLU A 212 -42.09 -6.01 9.79
#